data_AF-A0A3M1FDP2-F1
#
_entry.id   AF-A0A3M1FDP2-F1
#
_cell.length_a   1.000
_cell.length_b   1.000
_cell.length_c   1.000
_cell.angle_alpha   90.00
_cell.angle_beta   90.00
_cell.angle_gamma   90.00
#
_symmetry.space_group_name_H-M   'P 1'
#
loop_
_entity.id
_entity.type
_entity.pdbx_description
1 polymer ?
#
loop_
_entity_poly.entity_id
_entity_poly.type
_entity_poly.pdbx_seq_one_letter_code
_entity_poly.pdbx_strand_id
1 'polypeptide(L)' 'MRKKVLSARELKQVCEKLRAQGKTIVTTNGAFDILHVGHVRSLQKAKALGDILIVGLNSDASIK' A
#
# COMPACT_ATOMS: atom_id res chain seq x y z
N MET A 1 10.31 -18.66 -6.44
CA MET A 1 9.28 -18.07 -5.54
C MET A 1 9.53 -16.57 -5.40
N ARG A 2 8.49 -15.73 -5.46
CA ARG A 2 8.64 -14.27 -5.27
C ARG A 2 8.85 -13.98 -3.77
N LYS A 3 9.87 -13.20 -3.43
CA LYS A 3 10.13 -12.77 -2.04
C LYS A 3 8.92 -11.97 -1.53
N LYS A 4 8.25 -12.46 -0.48
CA LYS A 4 7.01 -11.88 0.07
C LYS A 4 7.24 -10.78 1.11
N VAL A 5 8.40 -10.80 1.78
CA VAL A 5 8.78 -9.85 2.82
C VAL A 5 9.94 -9.02 2.31
N LEU A 6 9.80 -7.70 2.31
CA LEU A 6 10.81 -6.76 1.87
C LEU A 6 11.22 -5.86 3.03
N SER A 7 12.51 -5.56 3.13
CA SER A 7 12.99 -4.45 3.95
C SER A 7 12.55 -3.11 3.36
N ALA A 8 12.60 -2.04 4.17
CA ALA A 8 12.32 -0.69 3.70
C ALA A 8 13.21 -0.27 2.52
N ARG A 9 14.49 -0.70 2.53
CA ARG A 9 15.43 -0.46 1.42
C ARG A 9 15.00 -1.16 0.14
N GLU A 10 14.57 -2.41 0.23
CA GLU A 10 14.09 -3.17 -0.93
C GLU A 10 12.77 -2.60 -1.46
N LEU A 11 11.86 -2.17 -0.57
CA LEU A 11 10.62 -1.49 -0.97
C LEU A 11 10.93 -0.20 -1.74
N LYS A 12 11.91 0.59 -1.26
CA LYS A 12 12.35 1.81 -1.96
C LYS A 12 12.81 1.51 -3.38
N GLN A 13 13.64 0.47 -3.57
CA GLN A 13 14.11 0.05 -4.89
C GLN A 13 12.96 -0.40 -5.81
N VAL A 14 11.95 -1.08 -5.25
CA VAL A 14 10.74 -1.45 -6.00
C VAL A 14 9.98 -0.20 -6.46
N CYS A 15 9.79 0.78 -5.57
CA CYS A 15 9.14 2.04 -5.90
C CYS A 15 9.89 2.84 -6.97
N GLU A 16 11.22 2.91 -6.88
CA GLU A 16 12.07 3.56 -7.89
C GLU A 16 11.92 2.89 -9.26
N LYS A 17 11.95 1.55 -9.31
CA LYS A 17 11.75 0.79 -10.54
C LYS A 17 10.36 1.03 -11.14
N LEU A 18 9.31 1.05 -10.31
CA LEU A 18 7.95 1.31 -10.76
C LEU A 18 7.80 2.74 -11.32
N ARG A 19 8.39 3.73 -10.65
CA ARG A 19 8.42 5.12 -11.13
C ARG A 19 9.18 5.25 -12.45
N ALA A 20 10.32 4.56 -12.60
CA ALA A 20 11.08 4.53 -13.85
C ALA A 20 10.29 3.90 -15.02
N GLN A 21 9.30 3.05 -14.71
CA GLN A 21 8.35 2.51 -15.69
C GLN A 21 7.15 3.44 -15.97
N GLY A 22 7.18 4.67 -15.46
CA GLY A 22 6.08 5.64 -15.60
C GLY A 22 4.83 5.30 -14.77
N LYS A 23 4.93 4.38 -13.81
CA LYS A 23 3.77 3.97 -13.00
C LYS A 23 3.47 4.98 -11.89
N THR A 24 2.19 5.30 -11.75
CA THR A 24 1.67 6.12 -10.66
C THR A 24 1.48 5.25 -9.43
N ILE A 25 2.18 5.60 -8.34
CA ILE A 25 2.06 4.91 -7.06
C ILE A 25 1.15 5.74 -6.15
N VAL A 26 0.09 5.12 -5.67
CA VAL A 26 -0.84 5.68 -4.70
C VAL A 26 -0.67 5.00 -3.36
N THR A 27 -0.85 5.75 -2.30
CA THR A 27 -0.66 5.29 -0.93
C THR A 27 -1.90 5.58 -0.11
N THR A 28 -2.26 4.66 0.76
CA THR A 28 -3.23 4.89 1.84
C THR A 28 -2.73 4.17 3.07
N ASN A 29 -3.22 4.56 4.25
CA ASN A 29 -2.98 3.84 5.48
C ASN A 29 -4.29 3.59 6.22
N GLY A 30 -4.23 2.76 7.26
CA GLY A 30 -5.36 2.47 8.12
C GLY A 30 -5.07 1.37 9.13
N ALA A 31 -5.90 1.32 10.17
CA ALA A 31 -5.89 0.22 11.14
C ALA A 31 -6.45 -1.07 10.53
N PHE A 32 -7.52 -0.93 9.74
CA PHE A 32 -8.25 -2.03 9.10
C PHE A 32 -8.70 -3.13 10.08
N ASP A 33 -9.03 -2.73 11.32
CA ASP A 33 -9.59 -3.65 12.30
C ASP A 33 -10.92 -4.21 11.79
N ILE A 34 -11.01 -5.54 11.78
CA ILE A 34 -12.03 -6.36 11.10
C ILE A 34 -12.34 -5.84 9.67
N LEU A 35 -11.72 -6.47 8.68
CA LEU A 35 -11.97 -6.11 7.27
C LEU A 35 -13.44 -6.28 6.89
N HIS A 36 -14.05 -5.18 6.46
CA HIS A 36 -15.44 -5.12 6.01
C HIS A 36 -15.58 -4.39 4.68
N VAL A 37 -16.79 -4.40 4.10
CA VAL A 37 -17.07 -3.85 2.76
C VAL A 37 -16.66 -2.38 2.61
N GLY A 38 -16.80 -1.56 3.67
CA GLY A 38 -16.30 -0.18 3.69
C GLY A 38 -14.80 -0.05 3.37
N HIS A 39 -13.95 -0.86 4.00
CA HIS A 39 -12.51 -0.89 3.73
C HIS A 39 -12.22 -1.33 2.30
N VAL A 40 -12.88 -2.38 1.81
CA VAL A 40 -12.70 -2.86 0.44
C VAL A 40 -13.04 -1.76 -0.57
N ARG A 41 -14.18 -1.09 -0.40
CA ARG A 41 -14.59 0.03 -1.28
C ARG A 41 -13.58 1.18 -1.24
N SER A 42 -13.06 1.52 -0.06
CA SER A 42 -12.03 2.55 0.08
C SER A 42 -10.73 2.17 -0.64
N LEU A 43 -10.24 0.95 -0.44
CA LEU A 43 -9.04 0.43 -1.10
C LEU A 43 -9.19 0.33 -2.62
N GLN A 44 -10.37 -0.07 -3.10
CA GLN A 44 -10.68 -0.08 -4.54
C GLN A 44 -10.66 1.32 -5.14
N LYS A 45 -11.27 2.30 -4.47
CA LYS A 45 -11.22 3.71 -4.88
C LYS A 45 -9.80 4.24 -4.90
N ALA A 46 -9.01 3.97 -3.85
CA ALA A 46 -7.60 4.36 -3.80
C ALA A 46 -6.82 3.74 -4.95
N LYS A 47 -6.98 2.43 -5.19
CA LYS A 47 -6.33 1.71 -6.29
C LYS A 47 -6.69 2.25 -7.68
N ALA A 48 -7.91 2.77 -7.86
CA ALA A 48 -8.34 3.35 -9.14
C ALA A 48 -7.59 4.65 -9.50
N LEU A 49 -6.96 5.32 -8.52
CA LEU A 49 -6.21 6.56 -8.73
C LEU A 49 -4.76 6.33 -9.23
N GLY A 50 -4.32 5.09 -9.40
CA GLY A 50 -2.97 4.81 -9.86
C GLY A 50 -2.72 3.36 -10.26
N ASP A 51 -1.50 3.10 -10.73
CA ASP A 51 -1.08 1.78 -11.19
C ASP A 51 -0.75 0.83 -10.04
N ILE A 52 -0.29 1.37 -8.91
CA ILE A 52 0.17 0.58 -7.75
C ILE A 52 -0.39 1.19 -6.48
N LEU A 53 -1.10 0.39 -5.67
CA LEU A 53 -1.54 0.79 -4.34
C LEU A 53 -0.62 0.19 -3.29
N ILE A 54 -0.03 1.05 -2.44
CA ILE A 54 0.67 0.66 -1.23
C ILE A 54 -0.22 0.98 -0.03
N VAL A 55 -0.49 -0.03 0.79
CA VAL A 55 -1.32 0.12 2.00
C VAL A 55 -0.42 0.03 3.22
N GLY A 56 -0.34 1.12 4.00
CA GLY A 56 0.27 1.11 5.32
C GLY A 56 -0.71 0.55 6.36
N LEU A 57 -0.27 -0.43 7.14
CA LEU A 57 -1.02 -0.91 8.29
C LEU A 57 -0.51 -0.19 9.53
N ASN A 58 -1.42 0.52 10.19
CA ASN A 58 -1.13 1.27 11.40
C ASN A 58 -0.99 0.29 12.58
N SER A 59 -0.08 0.59 13.51
CA SER A 59 0.00 -0.13 14.78
C SER A 59 -1.02 0.41 15.77
N ASP A 60 -1.42 -0.39 16.75
CA ASP A 60 -2.32 0.05 17.82
C ASP A 60 -1.80 1.30 18.55
N ALA A 61 -0.48 1.36 18.76
CA ALA A 61 0.18 2.51 19.38
C ALA A 61 0.03 3.82 18.58
N SER A 62 -0.15 3.72 17.26
CA SER A 62 -0.31 4.88 16.37
C SER A 62 -1.75 5.39 16.25
N ILE A 63 -2.72 4.71 16.87
CA ILE A 63 -4.16 5.01 16.78
C ILE A 63 -4.70 5.62 18.10
N LYS A 64 -3.83 5.83 19.10
CA LYS A 64 -4.20 6.47 20.38
C LYS A 64 -4.08 7.98 20.37
#